data_AF-A0A162ND59-F1
#
_entry.id   AF-A0A162ND59-F1
#
_cell.length_a   1.000
_cell.length_b   1.000
_cell.length_c   1.000
_cell.angle_alpha   90.00
_cell.angle_beta   90.00
_cell.angle_gamma   90.00
#
_symmetry.space_group_name_H-M   'P 1'
#
loop_
_entity.id
_entity.type
_entity.pdbx_description
1 polymer ?
#
loop_
_entity_poly.entity_id
_entity_poly.type
_entity_poly.pdbx_seq_one_letter_code
_entity_poly.pdbx_strand_id
1 'polypeptide(L)'
;NSCILLDFWSKVIADFNSVAKSEPKVLSYHIQRGIPPSVRCMVWELLTKSKDPQLEEQYMQLLGEESVYEQAIARDLLRTFPEHDFFQSSDGQEALFNVVKAYSLYDKEVGYSQGLAHVAGPLLLKMPEEEAFCVLVQLMNRYGLRGNFSPQPELLAQRLFQLDGLLADHLPHVRRHFEVQGVQANMYATQWFLTLFTYKFPLEVIFRLYDVIFSEGIDVVFRFSLALLEKNQSKILSLDFDHLIPFLKNDLLEIYDENASLFIHDAFQIKIATKRLEKLSKEYQVEAARANSEAEAIEAMRRQNKALSETVRQLEIHITDLNKGHKEVATDLISTKMEIARFHDENDALRQQSYDLKKALETMPFEVEQRVKDEMEILATKNAALVERNSSLEDQLVYMENMVIDIKVKYADSENERETLRQRLSELKRLMG
;
A
#
# COMPACT_ATOMS: atom_id res chain seq x y z
N ASN A 1 -58.01 20.76 -39.54
CA ASN A 1 -56.91 19.92 -39.00
C ASN A 1 -56.92 19.76 -37.49
N SER A 2 -57.24 20.79 -36.68
CA SER A 2 -57.31 20.68 -35.21
C SER A 2 -58.46 19.79 -34.70
N CYS A 3 -59.68 19.89 -35.25
CA CYS A 3 -60.80 19.00 -34.88
C CYS A 3 -60.49 17.52 -35.14
N ILE A 4 -59.96 17.17 -36.31
CA ILE A 4 -59.62 15.79 -36.68
C ILE A 4 -58.57 15.19 -35.73
N LEU A 5 -57.62 16.01 -35.26
CA LEU A 5 -56.61 15.56 -34.30
C LEU A 5 -57.22 15.29 -32.92
N LEU A 6 -58.14 16.15 -32.47
CA LEU A 6 -58.87 15.94 -31.21
C LEU A 6 -59.74 14.69 -31.29
N ASP A 7 -60.46 14.47 -32.40
CA ASP A 7 -61.29 13.29 -32.62
C ASP A 7 -60.48 11.99 -32.54
N PHE A 8 -59.25 11.99 -33.08
CA PHE A 8 -58.34 10.86 -32.98
C PHE A 8 -57.95 10.56 -31.54
N TRP A 9 -57.51 11.57 -30.77
CA TRP A 9 -57.11 11.36 -29.38
C TRP A 9 -58.29 10.98 -28.49
N SER A 10 -59.50 11.50 -28.76
CA SER A 10 -60.72 11.03 -28.09
C SER A 10 -61.01 9.55 -28.36
N LYS A 11 -60.82 9.07 -29.61
CA LYS A 11 -60.93 7.64 -29.94
C LYS A 11 -59.88 6.81 -29.19
N VAL A 12 -58.65 7.29 -29.10
CA VAL A 12 -57.55 6.62 -28.36
C VAL A 12 -57.87 6.52 -26.87
N ILE A 13 -58.40 7.58 -26.26
CA ILE A 13 -58.74 7.60 -24.83
C ILE A 13 -59.93 6.68 -24.54
N ALA A 14 -60.92 6.62 -25.43
CA ALA A 14 -62.10 5.78 -25.26
C ALA A 14 -61.77 4.27 -25.33
N ASP A 15 -60.91 3.84 -26.26
CA ASP A 15 -60.47 2.45 -26.36
C ASP A 15 -59.05 2.32 -26.96
N PHE A 16 -58.06 2.53 -26.10
CA PHE A 16 -56.64 2.43 -26.48
C PHE A 16 -56.29 1.05 -27.06
N ASN A 17 -56.81 -0.03 -26.47
CA ASN A 17 -56.46 -1.40 -26.86
C ASN A 17 -56.94 -1.72 -28.27
N SER A 18 -58.13 -1.25 -28.63
CA SER A 18 -58.66 -1.40 -30.00
C SER A 18 -57.83 -0.61 -31.00
N VAL A 19 -57.52 0.66 -30.72
CA VAL A 19 -56.71 1.50 -31.64
C VAL A 19 -55.28 0.95 -31.80
N ALA A 20 -54.63 0.56 -30.70
CA ALA A 20 -53.28 0.02 -30.74
C ALA A 20 -53.18 -1.29 -31.54
N LYS A 21 -54.24 -2.10 -31.56
CA LYS A 21 -54.29 -3.34 -32.36
C LYS A 21 -54.67 -3.11 -33.82
N SER A 22 -55.65 -2.25 -34.08
CA SER A 22 -56.21 -2.03 -35.42
C SER A 22 -55.39 -1.07 -36.26
N GLU A 23 -54.85 -0.01 -35.66
CA GLU A 23 -54.21 1.12 -36.34
C GLU A 23 -52.84 1.49 -35.71
N PRO A 24 -51.92 0.52 -35.43
CA PRO A 24 -50.68 0.78 -34.70
C PRO A 24 -49.77 1.82 -35.36
N LYS A 25 -49.70 1.82 -36.70
CA LYS A 25 -48.90 2.80 -37.47
C LYS A 25 -49.47 4.21 -37.40
N VAL A 26 -50.80 4.34 -37.36
CA VAL A 26 -51.48 5.64 -37.24
C VAL A 26 -51.26 6.20 -35.85
N LEU A 27 -51.36 5.35 -34.81
CA LEU A 27 -51.03 5.73 -33.44
C LEU A 27 -49.59 6.23 -33.30
N SER A 28 -48.60 5.46 -33.77
CA SER A 28 -47.19 5.89 -33.73
C SER A 28 -46.97 7.19 -34.51
N TYR A 29 -47.61 7.36 -35.68
CA TYR A 29 -47.54 8.60 -36.46
C TYR A 29 -48.07 9.83 -35.69
N HIS A 30 -49.21 9.70 -34.99
CA HIS A 30 -49.74 10.82 -34.20
C HIS A 30 -48.89 11.14 -32.97
N ILE A 31 -48.35 10.12 -32.29
CA ILE A 31 -47.40 10.29 -31.18
C ILE A 31 -46.15 11.05 -31.63
N GLN A 32 -45.57 10.68 -32.78
CA GLN A 32 -44.43 11.34 -33.40
C GLN A 32 -44.68 12.81 -33.72
N ARG A 33 -45.93 13.21 -33.96
CA ARG A 33 -46.28 14.61 -34.25
C ARG A 33 -46.59 15.46 -33.02
N GLY A 34 -47.10 14.86 -31.94
CA GLY A 34 -47.57 15.65 -30.81
C GLY A 34 -48.70 14.95 -30.08
N ILE A 35 -48.49 14.54 -28.83
CA ILE A 35 -49.63 14.33 -27.94
C ILE A 35 -50.06 15.71 -27.43
N PRO A 36 -51.33 16.14 -27.63
CA PRO A 36 -51.79 17.42 -27.15
C PRO A 36 -51.66 17.53 -25.62
N PRO A 37 -51.26 18.70 -25.08
CA PRO A 37 -51.06 18.87 -23.64
C PRO A 37 -52.28 18.48 -22.81
N SER A 38 -53.49 18.77 -23.29
CA SER A 38 -54.75 18.51 -22.59
C SER A 38 -55.09 17.03 -22.38
N VAL A 39 -54.49 16.12 -23.16
CA VAL A 39 -54.74 14.68 -23.08
C VAL A 39 -53.51 13.88 -22.69
N ARG A 40 -52.36 14.55 -22.54
CA ARG A 40 -51.06 13.89 -22.35
C ARG A 40 -51.03 12.97 -21.13
N CYS A 41 -51.57 13.44 -20.00
CA CYS A 41 -51.71 12.65 -18.78
C CYS A 41 -52.37 11.29 -19.07
N MET A 42 -53.62 11.33 -19.57
CA MET A 42 -54.42 10.13 -19.84
C MET A 42 -53.73 9.19 -20.84
N VAL A 43 -53.10 9.74 -21.88
CA VAL A 43 -52.42 8.92 -22.89
C VAL A 43 -51.15 8.28 -22.33
N TRP A 44 -50.38 8.98 -21.51
CA TRP A 44 -49.21 8.40 -20.82
C TRP A 44 -49.61 7.26 -19.91
N GLU A 45 -50.67 7.42 -19.13
CA GLU A 45 -51.22 6.35 -18.29
C GLU A 45 -51.64 5.13 -19.11
N LEU A 46 -52.29 5.33 -20.26
CA LEU A 46 -52.72 4.26 -21.15
C LEU A 46 -51.54 3.52 -21.80
N LEU A 47 -50.51 4.25 -22.27
CA LEU A 47 -49.31 3.68 -22.86
C LEU A 47 -48.53 2.82 -21.84
N THR A 48 -48.34 3.37 -20.65
CA THR A 48 -47.60 2.73 -19.56
C THR A 48 -48.40 1.66 -18.85
N LYS A 49 -49.73 1.68 -18.99
CA LYS A 49 -50.68 0.86 -18.21
C LYS A 49 -50.49 1.07 -16.71
N SER A 50 -50.36 2.33 -16.29
CA SER A 50 -50.03 2.69 -14.92
C SER A 50 -51.22 2.74 -13.97
N LYS A 51 -52.47 2.82 -14.48
CA LYS A 51 -53.67 2.79 -13.62
C LYS A 51 -53.79 1.45 -12.91
N ASP A 52 -53.40 1.44 -11.65
CA ASP A 52 -53.34 0.26 -10.80
C ASP A 52 -53.70 0.65 -9.35
N PRO A 53 -54.93 0.33 -8.91
CA PRO A 53 -55.38 0.67 -7.56
C PRO A 53 -54.51 0.08 -6.45
N GLN A 54 -53.84 -1.06 -6.68
CA GLN A 54 -52.95 -1.65 -5.68
C GLN A 54 -51.69 -0.82 -5.51
N LEU A 55 -51.17 -0.27 -6.61
CA LEU A 55 -49.99 0.56 -6.59
C LEU A 55 -50.28 1.94 -6.00
N GLU A 56 -51.46 2.49 -6.26
CA GLU A 56 -51.98 3.70 -5.63
C GLU A 56 -52.13 3.50 -4.11
N GLU A 57 -52.71 2.39 -3.66
CA GLU A 57 -52.81 2.06 -2.23
C GLU A 57 -51.42 1.90 -1.60
N GLN A 58 -50.50 1.24 -2.29
CA GLN A 58 -49.12 1.08 -1.82
C GLN A 58 -48.41 2.43 -1.71
N TYR A 59 -48.64 3.36 -2.65
CA TYR A 59 -48.10 4.72 -2.55
C TYR A 59 -48.50 5.39 -1.24
N MET A 60 -49.79 5.36 -0.93
CA MET A 60 -50.34 5.96 0.30
C MET A 60 -49.74 5.36 1.57
N GLN A 61 -49.45 4.05 1.57
CA GLN A 61 -48.77 3.39 2.69
C GLN A 61 -47.31 3.87 2.83
N LEU A 62 -46.58 3.95 1.71
CA LEU A 62 -45.17 4.33 1.68
C LEU A 62 -44.91 5.79 2.09
N LEU A 63 -45.89 6.69 1.93
CA LEU A 63 -45.77 8.07 2.41
C LEU A 63 -45.55 8.15 3.93
N GLY A 64 -46.13 7.21 4.68
CA GLY A 64 -46.01 7.14 6.14
C GLY A 64 -44.73 6.46 6.65
N GLU A 65 -43.94 5.85 5.78
CA GLU A 65 -42.69 5.16 6.14
C GLU A 65 -41.48 6.11 6.07
N GLU A 66 -40.41 5.83 6.83
CA GLU A 66 -39.17 6.62 6.78
C GLU A 66 -38.16 5.99 5.80
N SER A 67 -37.54 6.82 4.96
CA SER A 67 -36.47 6.37 4.06
C SER A 67 -35.09 6.79 4.56
N VAL A 68 -34.13 5.87 4.50
CA VAL A 68 -32.72 6.17 4.78
C VAL A 68 -32.12 7.21 3.82
N TYR A 69 -32.80 7.45 2.69
CA TYR A 69 -32.34 8.36 1.64
C TYR A 69 -32.89 9.78 1.75
N GLU A 70 -33.77 10.09 2.71
CA GLU A 70 -34.46 11.39 2.77
C GLU A 70 -33.50 12.59 2.73
N GLN A 71 -32.36 12.52 3.44
CA GLN A 71 -31.36 13.58 3.40
C GLN A 71 -30.69 13.73 2.03
N ALA A 72 -30.47 12.63 1.31
CA ALA A 72 -29.89 12.66 -0.03
C ALA A 72 -30.89 13.22 -1.04
N ILE A 73 -32.16 12.80 -0.93
CA ILE A 73 -33.28 13.29 -1.74
C ILE A 73 -33.41 14.81 -1.55
N ALA A 74 -33.54 15.28 -0.31
CA ALA A 74 -33.72 16.71 -0.02
C ALA A 74 -32.61 17.59 -0.60
N ARG A 75 -31.34 17.15 -0.56
CA ARG A 75 -30.22 17.90 -1.16
C ARG A 75 -30.31 17.97 -2.68
N ASP A 76 -30.73 16.90 -3.33
CA ASP A 76 -30.82 16.83 -4.79
C ASP A 76 -32.02 17.57 -5.35
N LEU A 77 -33.09 17.66 -4.58
CA LEU A 77 -34.29 18.41 -4.92
C LEU A 77 -34.04 19.92 -5.06
N LEU A 78 -33.17 20.50 -4.22
CA LEU A 78 -32.77 21.92 -4.30
C LEU A 78 -32.12 22.31 -5.63
N ARG A 79 -31.59 21.33 -6.37
CA ARG A 79 -30.92 21.52 -7.67
C ARG A 79 -31.66 20.89 -8.84
N THR A 80 -32.87 20.37 -8.62
CA THR A 80 -33.69 19.72 -9.65
C THR A 80 -34.75 20.71 -10.13
N PHE A 81 -34.65 21.15 -11.39
CA PHE A 81 -35.50 22.20 -11.99
C PHE A 81 -35.58 23.50 -11.15
N PRO A 82 -34.43 24.09 -10.73
CA PRO A 82 -34.41 25.21 -9.78
C PRO A 82 -35.05 26.50 -10.31
N GLU A 83 -35.24 26.61 -11.64
CA GLU A 83 -35.82 27.78 -12.30
C GLU A 83 -37.32 27.62 -12.61
N HIS A 84 -37.92 26.47 -12.31
CA HIS A 84 -39.31 26.19 -12.65
C HIS A 84 -40.26 26.51 -11.49
N ASP A 85 -41.23 27.40 -11.72
CA ASP A 85 -42.15 27.92 -10.69
C ASP A 85 -42.76 26.84 -9.78
N PHE A 86 -43.27 25.75 -10.37
CA PHE A 86 -43.86 24.65 -9.58
C PHE A 86 -42.85 24.02 -8.62
N PHE A 87 -41.61 23.79 -9.06
CA PHE A 87 -40.57 23.19 -8.22
C PHE A 87 -39.87 24.22 -7.33
N GLN A 88 -40.18 25.51 -7.44
CA GLN A 88 -39.82 26.50 -6.41
C GLN A 88 -40.88 26.59 -5.30
N SER A 89 -42.11 26.14 -5.57
CA SER A 89 -43.17 26.11 -4.56
C SER A 89 -42.97 25.00 -3.53
N SER A 90 -43.52 25.20 -2.33
CA SER A 90 -43.51 24.19 -1.26
C SER A 90 -44.20 22.91 -1.73
N ASP A 91 -45.39 23.04 -2.32
CA ASP A 91 -46.20 21.91 -2.78
C ASP A 91 -45.47 21.08 -3.84
N GLY A 92 -44.79 21.72 -4.80
CA GLY A 92 -44.07 20.99 -5.85
C GLY A 92 -42.78 20.33 -5.36
N GLN A 93 -42.08 20.94 -4.39
CA GLN A 93 -40.94 20.32 -3.72
C GLN A 93 -41.37 19.13 -2.86
N GLU A 94 -42.46 19.27 -2.12
CA GLU A 94 -43.05 18.20 -1.31
C GLU A 94 -43.53 17.04 -2.18
N ALA A 95 -44.24 17.32 -3.28
CA ALA A 95 -44.69 16.27 -4.20
C ALA A 95 -43.53 15.51 -4.85
N LEU A 96 -42.49 16.23 -5.28
CA LEU A 96 -41.29 15.58 -5.83
C LEU A 96 -40.55 14.77 -4.76
N PHE A 97 -40.50 15.26 -3.52
CA PHE A 97 -39.89 14.54 -2.41
C PHE A 97 -40.64 13.24 -2.14
N ASN A 98 -41.97 13.31 -2.03
CA ASN A 98 -42.84 12.19 -1.73
C ASN A 98 -42.74 11.08 -2.79
N VAL A 99 -42.85 11.41 -4.09
CA VAL A 99 -42.76 10.42 -5.17
C VAL A 99 -41.40 9.70 -5.16
N VAL A 100 -40.32 10.47 -5.04
CA VAL A 100 -38.96 9.93 -5.06
C VAL A 100 -38.67 9.12 -3.78
N LYS A 101 -39.14 9.59 -2.63
CA LYS A 101 -39.05 8.88 -1.34
C LYS A 101 -39.80 7.57 -1.41
N ALA A 102 -41.07 7.58 -1.81
CA ALA A 102 -41.89 6.39 -1.94
C ALA A 102 -41.24 5.39 -2.91
N TYR A 103 -40.71 5.85 -4.05
CA TYR A 103 -40.00 4.96 -4.97
C TYR A 103 -38.76 4.32 -4.32
N SER A 104 -37.99 5.09 -3.55
CA SER A 104 -36.80 4.55 -2.84
C SER A 104 -37.13 3.45 -1.83
N LEU A 105 -38.35 3.46 -1.30
CA LEU A 105 -38.86 2.45 -0.36
C LEU A 105 -39.49 1.26 -1.10
N TYR A 106 -40.14 1.54 -2.24
CA TYR A 106 -40.75 0.54 -3.12
C TYR A 106 -39.69 -0.38 -3.73
N ASP A 107 -38.65 0.19 -4.36
CA ASP A 107 -37.55 -0.56 -4.97
C ASP A 107 -36.29 -0.44 -4.10
N LYS A 108 -36.17 -1.30 -3.09
CA LYS A 108 -35.05 -1.27 -2.14
C LYS A 108 -33.70 -1.64 -2.76
N GLU A 109 -33.69 -2.32 -3.91
CA GLU A 109 -32.45 -2.68 -4.62
C GLU A 109 -31.82 -1.46 -5.29
N VAL A 110 -32.67 -0.60 -5.88
CA VAL A 110 -32.23 0.68 -6.45
C VAL A 110 -32.10 1.74 -5.35
N GLY A 111 -33.07 1.78 -4.42
CA GLY A 111 -33.21 2.82 -3.43
C GLY A 111 -33.36 4.20 -4.09
N TYR A 112 -32.58 5.15 -3.62
CA TYR A 112 -32.45 6.46 -4.25
C TYR A 112 -31.10 6.59 -4.94
N SER A 113 -31.12 7.01 -6.21
CA SER A 113 -29.93 7.35 -6.97
C SER A 113 -30.08 8.73 -7.61
N GLN A 114 -28.97 9.48 -7.65
CA GLN A 114 -28.94 10.82 -8.20
C GLN A 114 -29.41 10.80 -9.67
N GLY A 115 -30.37 11.67 -9.98
CA GLY A 115 -31.01 11.75 -11.30
C GLY A 115 -32.43 11.20 -11.32
N LEU A 116 -32.84 10.37 -10.35
CA LEU A 116 -34.22 9.86 -10.29
C LEU A 116 -35.26 10.99 -10.19
N ALA A 117 -34.98 12.03 -9.40
CA ALA A 117 -35.85 13.20 -9.30
C ALA A 117 -36.04 13.93 -10.66
N HIS A 118 -35.02 13.90 -11.52
CA HIS A 118 -35.12 14.49 -12.86
C HIS A 118 -35.98 13.64 -13.81
N VAL A 119 -36.15 12.35 -13.53
CA VAL A 119 -37.08 11.47 -14.27
C VAL A 119 -38.52 11.69 -13.78
N ALA A 120 -38.71 11.86 -12.47
CA ALA A 120 -40.02 12.04 -11.83
C ALA A 120 -40.62 13.45 -12.09
N GLY A 121 -39.80 14.50 -12.10
CA GLY A 121 -40.28 15.88 -12.26
C GLY A 121 -41.19 16.11 -13.48
N PRO A 122 -40.79 15.70 -14.71
CA PRO A 122 -41.65 15.85 -15.88
C PRO A 122 -43.01 15.14 -15.77
N LEU A 123 -43.12 14.08 -14.97
CA LEU A 123 -44.38 13.39 -14.70
C LEU A 123 -45.28 14.27 -13.82
N LEU A 124 -44.75 14.80 -12.72
CA LEU A 124 -45.46 15.69 -11.79
C LEU A 124 -45.96 16.98 -12.45
N LEU A 125 -45.31 17.42 -13.54
CA LEU A 125 -45.79 18.56 -14.33
C LEU A 125 -46.97 18.23 -15.26
N LYS A 126 -47.37 16.96 -15.35
CA LYS A 126 -48.45 16.48 -16.24
C LYS A 126 -49.53 15.70 -15.53
N MET A 127 -49.28 15.16 -14.35
CA MET A 127 -50.25 14.37 -13.59
C MET A 127 -50.07 14.60 -12.08
N PRO A 128 -51.10 14.27 -11.27
CA PRO A 128 -50.98 14.31 -9.83
C PRO A 128 -49.96 13.30 -9.29
N GLU A 129 -49.67 13.42 -8.01
CA GLU A 129 -48.55 12.77 -7.34
C GLU A 129 -48.67 11.24 -7.36
N GLU A 130 -49.88 10.72 -7.07
CA GLU A 130 -50.14 9.28 -7.03
C GLU A 130 -49.96 8.64 -8.42
N GLU A 131 -50.50 9.26 -9.48
CA GLU A 131 -50.34 8.78 -10.85
C GLU A 131 -48.89 8.89 -11.33
N ALA A 132 -48.18 9.97 -10.95
CA ALA A 132 -46.77 10.15 -11.28
C ALA A 132 -45.90 9.04 -10.69
N PHE A 133 -46.16 8.64 -9.44
CA PHE A 133 -45.54 7.47 -8.82
C PHE A 133 -45.83 6.19 -9.61
N CYS A 134 -47.09 5.95 -9.97
CA CYS A 134 -47.47 4.75 -10.72
C CYS A 134 -46.78 4.67 -12.10
N VAL A 135 -46.74 5.79 -12.83
CA VAL A 135 -46.04 5.89 -14.11
C VAL A 135 -44.53 5.70 -13.94
N LEU A 136 -43.93 6.28 -12.89
CA LEU A 136 -42.51 6.10 -12.57
C LEU A 136 -42.18 4.62 -12.31
N VAL A 137 -42.99 3.92 -11.53
CA VAL A 137 -42.82 2.48 -11.27
C VAL A 137 -42.89 1.68 -12.57
N GLN A 138 -43.83 1.98 -13.47
CA GLN A 138 -43.89 1.33 -14.79
C GLN A 138 -42.65 1.62 -15.63
N LEU A 139 -42.20 2.87 -15.68
CA LEU A 139 -40.99 3.26 -16.41
C LEU A 139 -39.74 2.55 -15.86
N MET A 140 -39.63 2.41 -14.55
CA MET A 140 -38.53 1.74 -13.90
C MET A 140 -38.54 0.22 -14.12
N ASN A 141 -39.69 -0.42 -13.95
CA ASN A 141 -39.83 -1.88 -14.01
C ASN A 141 -40.08 -2.38 -15.43
N ARG A 142 -41.17 -1.95 -16.05
CA ARG A 142 -41.66 -2.48 -17.33
C ARG A 142 -40.83 -2.00 -18.51
N TYR A 143 -40.35 -0.75 -18.47
CA TYR A 143 -39.45 -0.21 -19.49
C TYR A 143 -37.97 -0.45 -19.17
N GLY A 144 -37.65 -1.04 -18.02
CA GLY A 144 -36.28 -1.42 -17.65
C GLY A 144 -35.35 -0.24 -17.42
N LEU A 145 -35.88 0.92 -17.00
CA LEU A 145 -35.04 2.06 -16.64
C LEU A 145 -34.27 1.81 -15.33
N ARG A 146 -34.83 1.01 -14.40
CA ARG A 146 -34.19 0.71 -13.10
C ARG A 146 -32.78 0.15 -13.20
N GLY A 147 -32.50 -0.62 -14.26
CA GLY A 147 -31.17 -1.18 -14.49
C GLY A 147 -30.08 -0.12 -14.73
N ASN A 148 -30.45 1.11 -15.10
CA ASN A 148 -29.49 2.21 -15.21
C ASN A 148 -29.02 2.74 -13.85
N PHE A 149 -29.82 2.56 -12.81
CA PHE A 149 -29.58 3.10 -11.48
C PHE A 149 -29.04 2.07 -10.48
N SER A 150 -28.98 0.79 -10.88
CA SER A 150 -28.54 -0.30 -10.00
C SER A 150 -27.11 -0.10 -9.48
N PRO A 151 -26.80 -0.50 -8.22
CA PRO A 151 -25.48 -0.33 -7.59
C PRO A 151 -24.31 -0.97 -8.36
N GLN A 152 -24.59 -1.97 -9.19
CA GLN A 152 -23.68 -2.48 -10.20
C GLN A 152 -24.26 -2.08 -11.57
N PRO A 153 -23.86 -0.92 -12.13
CA PRO A 153 -24.48 -0.36 -13.33
C PRO A 153 -24.05 -1.09 -14.60
N GLU A 154 -24.16 -2.43 -14.62
CA GLU A 154 -23.90 -3.27 -15.78
C GLU A 154 -24.72 -2.80 -16.98
N LEU A 155 -25.99 -2.42 -16.76
CA LEU A 155 -26.86 -2.02 -17.87
C LEU A 155 -26.52 -0.62 -18.40
N LEU A 156 -26.20 0.35 -17.53
CA LEU A 156 -25.81 1.69 -17.99
C LEU A 156 -24.49 1.63 -18.76
N ALA A 157 -23.48 0.95 -18.21
CA ALA A 157 -22.20 0.74 -18.89
C ALA A 157 -22.38 -0.02 -20.21
N GLN A 158 -23.24 -1.05 -20.24
CA GLN A 158 -23.63 -1.74 -21.47
C GLN A 158 -24.28 -0.79 -22.48
N ARG A 159 -25.20 0.09 -22.04
CA ARG A 159 -25.85 1.06 -22.93
C ARG A 159 -24.85 2.06 -23.49
N LEU A 160 -23.91 2.54 -22.68
CA LEU A 160 -22.84 3.42 -23.15
C LEU A 160 -21.93 2.72 -24.18
N PHE A 161 -21.60 1.44 -23.95
CA PHE A 161 -20.89 0.61 -24.92
C PHE A 161 -21.68 0.41 -26.22
N GLN A 162 -23.00 0.15 -26.10
CA GLN A 162 -23.89 0.03 -27.25
C GLN A 162 -23.93 1.33 -28.06
N LEU A 163 -23.99 2.49 -27.40
CA LEU A 163 -23.95 3.79 -28.08
C LEU A 163 -22.66 3.95 -28.88
N ASP A 164 -21.52 3.59 -28.31
CA ASP A 164 -20.23 3.63 -28.99
C ASP A 164 -20.18 2.69 -30.22
N GLY A 165 -20.71 1.47 -30.09
CA GLY A 165 -20.84 0.54 -31.21
C GLY A 165 -21.78 1.03 -32.31
N LEU A 166 -22.89 1.67 -31.93
CA LEU A 166 -23.82 2.28 -32.89
C LEU A 166 -23.22 3.52 -33.55
N LEU A 167 -22.39 4.29 -32.84
CA LEU A 167 -21.64 5.40 -33.45
C LEU A 167 -20.68 4.89 -34.51
N ALA A 168 -20.04 3.74 -34.30
CA ALA A 168 -19.20 3.12 -35.32
C ALA A 168 -20.01 2.72 -36.57
N ASP A 169 -21.25 2.25 -36.39
CA ASP A 169 -22.13 1.82 -37.48
C ASP A 169 -22.72 3.02 -38.26
N HIS A 170 -23.16 4.07 -37.55
CA HIS A 170 -23.91 5.19 -38.14
C HIS A 170 -23.06 6.43 -38.45
N LEU A 171 -22.08 6.74 -37.61
CA LEU A 171 -21.26 7.96 -37.70
C LEU A 171 -19.76 7.63 -37.58
N PRO A 172 -19.19 6.80 -38.49
CA PRO A 172 -17.83 6.26 -38.36
C PRO A 172 -16.74 7.34 -38.29
N HIS A 173 -16.94 8.49 -38.93
CA HIS A 173 -16.02 9.62 -38.85
C HIS A 173 -16.02 10.28 -37.47
N VAL A 174 -17.19 10.46 -36.87
CA VAL A 174 -17.33 10.98 -35.50
C VAL A 174 -16.71 10.00 -34.52
N ARG A 175 -16.99 8.69 -34.68
CA ARG A 175 -16.41 7.65 -33.83
C ARG A 175 -14.89 7.67 -33.85
N ARG A 176 -14.28 7.73 -35.05
CA ARG A 176 -12.82 7.82 -35.18
C ARG A 176 -12.27 9.09 -34.54
N HIS A 177 -12.97 10.22 -34.69
CA HIS A 177 -12.58 11.47 -34.06
C HIS A 177 -12.60 11.35 -32.52
N PHE A 178 -13.64 10.74 -31.95
CA PHE A 178 -13.71 10.48 -30.51
C PHE A 178 -12.55 9.60 -30.05
N GLU A 179 -12.20 8.55 -30.79
CA GLU A 179 -11.04 7.71 -30.48
C GLU A 179 -9.72 8.48 -30.50
N VAL A 180 -9.50 9.33 -31.50
CA VAL A 180 -8.30 10.19 -31.60
C VAL A 180 -8.24 11.19 -30.45
N GLN A 181 -9.37 11.76 -30.05
CA GLN A 181 -9.45 12.71 -28.93
C GLN A 181 -9.50 12.01 -27.56
N GLY A 182 -9.58 10.67 -27.50
CA GLY A 182 -9.72 9.94 -26.23
C GLY A 182 -11.08 10.14 -25.54
N VAL A 183 -12.12 10.50 -26.29
CA VAL A 183 -13.49 10.71 -25.77
C VAL A 183 -14.25 9.38 -25.70
N GLN A 184 -14.85 9.10 -24.55
CA GLN A 184 -15.66 7.91 -24.30
C GLN A 184 -17.11 8.30 -23.99
N ALA A 185 -18.08 7.42 -24.31
CA ALA A 185 -19.51 7.67 -24.09
C ALA A 185 -19.86 8.03 -22.64
N ASN A 186 -19.21 7.40 -21.64
CA ASN A 186 -19.44 7.69 -20.22
C ASN A 186 -19.12 9.15 -19.83
N MET A 187 -18.27 9.84 -20.58
CA MET A 187 -17.87 11.21 -20.29
C MET A 187 -18.98 12.22 -20.58
N TYR A 188 -19.91 11.93 -21.51
CA TYR A 188 -20.94 12.88 -21.96
C TYR A 188 -22.37 12.32 -21.93
N ALA A 189 -22.57 11.01 -22.16
CA ALA A 189 -23.90 10.42 -22.36
C ALA A 189 -24.52 9.79 -21.09
N THR A 190 -23.76 9.67 -19.99
CA THR A 190 -24.25 9.08 -18.72
C THR A 190 -25.58 9.71 -18.27
N GLN A 191 -25.67 11.04 -18.29
CA GLN A 191 -26.89 11.76 -17.91
C GLN A 191 -28.05 11.57 -18.91
N TRP A 192 -27.76 11.34 -20.19
CA TRP A 192 -28.80 11.12 -21.20
C TRP A 192 -29.60 9.86 -20.91
N PHE A 193 -28.92 8.77 -20.55
CA PHE A 193 -29.56 7.50 -20.22
C PHE A 193 -30.14 7.46 -18.80
N LEU A 194 -29.49 8.10 -17.82
CA LEU A 194 -30.01 8.14 -16.45
C LEU A 194 -31.27 9.01 -16.36
N THR A 195 -31.21 10.22 -16.92
CA THR A 195 -32.26 11.23 -16.73
C THR A 195 -33.21 11.34 -17.91
N LEU A 196 -33.00 10.60 -19.00
CA LEU A 196 -33.79 10.74 -20.24
C LEU A 196 -33.72 12.17 -20.80
N PHE A 197 -32.51 12.73 -20.79
CA PHE A 197 -32.15 14.09 -21.24
C PHE A 197 -32.70 15.25 -20.39
N THR A 198 -33.46 14.99 -19.33
CA THR A 198 -34.17 16.03 -18.55
C THR A 198 -33.26 16.98 -17.79
N TYR A 199 -31.97 16.65 -17.65
CA TYR A 199 -31.00 17.47 -16.95
C TYR A 199 -30.69 18.82 -17.64
N LYS A 200 -30.69 18.88 -18.97
CA LYS A 200 -30.30 20.09 -19.75
C LYS A 200 -31.31 20.53 -20.79
N PHE A 201 -32.26 19.67 -21.15
CA PHE A 201 -33.15 19.93 -22.27
C PHE A 201 -34.39 20.70 -21.78
N PRO A 202 -34.94 21.63 -22.58
CA PRO A 202 -36.19 22.31 -22.25
C PRO A 202 -37.34 21.33 -22.03
N LEU A 203 -38.24 21.63 -21.09
CA LEU A 203 -39.33 20.74 -20.69
C LEU A 203 -40.28 20.40 -21.84
N GLU A 204 -40.54 21.33 -22.76
CA GLU A 204 -41.38 21.04 -23.93
C GLU A 204 -40.75 19.97 -24.84
N VAL A 205 -39.42 19.94 -24.97
CA VAL A 205 -38.72 18.85 -25.68
C VAL A 205 -38.84 17.56 -24.88
N ILE A 206 -38.65 17.60 -23.56
CA ILE A 206 -38.77 16.43 -22.68
C ILE A 206 -40.13 15.77 -22.78
N PHE A 207 -41.23 16.53 -22.77
CA PHE A 207 -42.56 15.94 -22.90
C PHE A 207 -42.71 15.19 -24.23
N ARG A 208 -42.10 15.70 -25.30
CA ARG A 208 -42.07 15.02 -26.60
C ARG A 208 -41.21 13.76 -26.60
N LEU A 209 -40.10 13.74 -25.85
CA LEU A 209 -39.31 12.52 -25.67
C LEU A 209 -40.09 11.46 -24.89
N TYR A 210 -40.79 11.85 -23.82
CA TYR A 210 -41.61 10.95 -23.01
C TYR A 210 -42.77 10.36 -23.82
N ASP A 211 -43.46 11.17 -24.63
CA ASP A 211 -44.50 10.70 -25.57
C ASP A 211 -44.00 9.50 -26.40
N VAL A 212 -42.76 9.59 -26.89
CA VAL A 212 -42.13 8.55 -27.73
C VAL A 212 -41.60 7.39 -26.90
N ILE A 213 -40.95 7.65 -25.75
CA ILE A 213 -40.42 6.60 -24.85
C ILE A 213 -41.54 5.69 -24.38
N PHE A 214 -42.69 6.24 -23.99
CA PHE A 214 -43.83 5.43 -23.56
C PHE A 214 -44.44 4.60 -24.69
N SER A 215 -44.32 5.05 -25.95
CA SER A 215 -44.82 4.33 -27.12
C SER A 215 -43.87 3.25 -27.63
N GLU A 216 -42.58 3.57 -27.79
CA GLU A 216 -41.60 2.74 -28.50
C GLU A 216 -40.65 1.98 -27.54
N GLY A 217 -40.62 2.36 -26.26
CA GLY A 217 -39.72 1.79 -25.26
C GLY A 217 -38.46 2.62 -25.03
N ILE A 218 -37.68 2.26 -24.01
CA ILE A 218 -36.52 3.03 -23.55
C ILE A 218 -35.34 3.02 -24.53
N ASP A 219 -35.26 2.01 -25.41
CA ASP A 219 -34.19 1.90 -26.40
C ASP A 219 -34.23 3.03 -27.45
N VAL A 220 -35.35 3.77 -27.55
CA VAL A 220 -35.42 4.96 -28.40
C VAL A 220 -34.44 6.06 -27.97
N VAL A 221 -33.97 6.03 -26.72
CA VAL A 221 -32.90 6.93 -26.23
C VAL A 221 -31.65 6.84 -27.10
N PHE A 222 -31.31 5.66 -27.64
CA PHE A 222 -30.21 5.53 -28.60
C PHE A 222 -30.45 6.33 -29.88
N ARG A 223 -31.68 6.34 -30.39
CA ARG A 223 -32.03 7.12 -31.59
C ARG A 223 -31.93 8.61 -31.31
N PHE A 224 -32.38 9.07 -30.14
CA PHE A 224 -32.21 10.46 -29.72
C PHE A 224 -30.73 10.86 -29.64
N SER A 225 -29.89 10.02 -29.01
CA SER A 225 -28.45 10.24 -28.92
C SER A 225 -27.80 10.34 -30.30
N LEU A 226 -28.09 9.40 -31.20
CA LEU A 226 -27.52 9.39 -32.54
C LEU A 226 -28.01 10.57 -33.38
N ALA A 227 -29.28 11.00 -33.25
CA ALA A 227 -29.80 12.15 -33.99
C ALA A 227 -29.15 13.46 -33.55
N LEU A 228 -28.89 13.63 -32.25
CA LEU A 228 -28.12 14.79 -31.75
C LEU A 228 -26.71 14.80 -32.34
N LEU A 229 -26.04 13.65 -32.36
CA LEU A 229 -24.67 13.52 -32.84
C LEU A 229 -24.56 13.66 -34.38
N GLU A 230 -25.51 13.09 -35.13
CA GLU A 230 -25.58 13.18 -36.59
C GLU A 230 -25.82 14.63 -37.03
N LYS A 231 -26.78 15.32 -36.39
CA LYS A 231 -27.09 16.71 -36.71
C LYS A 231 -25.90 17.64 -36.48
N ASN A 232 -25.11 17.36 -35.44
CA ASN A 232 -23.95 18.15 -35.05
C ASN A 232 -22.61 17.64 -35.63
N GLN A 233 -22.62 16.67 -36.54
CA GLN A 233 -21.41 15.99 -37.02
C GLN A 233 -20.32 16.97 -37.48
N SER A 234 -20.65 17.96 -38.30
CA SER A 234 -19.68 18.94 -38.81
C SER A 234 -19.02 19.75 -37.70
N LYS A 235 -19.80 20.15 -36.68
CA LYS A 235 -19.29 20.89 -35.53
C LYS A 235 -18.40 20.00 -34.66
N ILE A 236 -18.86 18.78 -34.36
CA ILE A 236 -18.11 17.79 -33.56
C ILE A 236 -16.72 17.53 -34.16
N LEU A 237 -16.63 17.31 -35.47
CA LEU A 237 -15.37 17.03 -36.15
C LEU A 237 -14.38 18.22 -36.16
N SER A 238 -14.84 19.42 -35.83
CA SER A 238 -14.00 20.62 -35.75
C SER A 238 -13.42 20.90 -34.35
N LEU A 239 -13.88 20.17 -33.32
CA LEU A 239 -13.50 20.42 -31.92
C LEU A 239 -12.42 19.44 -31.46
N ASP A 240 -11.51 19.91 -30.61
CA ASP A 240 -10.57 19.08 -29.85
C ASP A 240 -11.20 18.61 -28.52
N PHE A 241 -10.49 17.78 -27.77
CA PHE A 241 -10.98 17.23 -26.49
C PHE A 241 -11.56 18.29 -25.53
N ASP A 242 -10.84 19.40 -25.32
CA ASP A 242 -11.18 20.43 -24.33
C ASP A 242 -12.50 21.14 -24.66
N HIS A 243 -12.79 21.35 -25.95
CA HIS A 243 -14.04 21.99 -26.39
C HIS A 243 -15.15 20.97 -26.72
N LEU A 244 -14.78 19.74 -27.06
CA LEU A 244 -15.72 18.70 -27.47
C LEU A 244 -16.57 18.22 -26.28
N ILE A 245 -15.98 17.96 -25.12
CA ILE A 245 -16.73 17.47 -23.95
C ILE A 245 -17.78 18.50 -23.47
N PRO A 246 -17.45 19.79 -23.29
CA PRO A 246 -18.45 20.82 -22.96
C PRO A 246 -19.57 20.91 -23.99
N PHE A 247 -19.22 20.89 -25.29
CA PHE A 247 -20.19 20.95 -26.38
C PHE A 247 -21.17 19.78 -26.34
N LEU A 248 -20.66 18.55 -26.19
CA LEU A 248 -21.49 17.34 -26.10
C LEU A 248 -22.43 17.38 -24.89
N LYS A 249 -22.03 18.01 -23.79
CA LYS A 249 -22.84 18.07 -22.57
C LYS A 249 -23.93 19.13 -22.59
N ASN A 250 -23.69 20.27 -23.23
CA ASN A 250 -24.52 21.45 -23.05
C ASN A 250 -25.20 21.94 -24.33
N ASP A 251 -24.57 21.77 -25.49
CA ASP A 251 -24.92 22.60 -26.67
C ASP A 251 -25.54 21.78 -27.82
N LEU A 252 -25.59 20.44 -27.72
CA LEU A 252 -26.07 19.57 -28.79
C LEU A 252 -27.49 19.87 -29.29
N LEU A 253 -28.36 20.38 -28.41
CA LEU A 253 -29.75 20.65 -28.77
C LEU A 253 -29.91 22.00 -29.50
N GLU A 254 -28.96 22.93 -29.37
CA GLU A 254 -29.07 24.30 -29.91
C GLU A 254 -29.32 24.30 -31.43
N ILE A 255 -28.76 23.32 -32.16
CA ILE A 255 -28.96 23.17 -33.61
C ILE A 255 -30.42 22.95 -34.02
N TYR A 256 -31.28 22.51 -33.09
CA TYR A 256 -32.70 22.32 -33.33
C TYR A 256 -33.54 23.57 -33.06
N ASP A 257 -32.96 24.64 -32.50
CA ASP A 257 -33.63 25.94 -32.29
C ASP A 257 -35.02 25.79 -31.64
N GLU A 258 -35.07 25.08 -30.51
CA GLU A 258 -36.28 24.74 -29.75
C GLU A 258 -37.34 23.91 -30.50
N ASN A 259 -37.03 23.44 -31.72
CA ASN A 259 -37.95 22.63 -32.53
C ASN A 259 -37.92 21.15 -32.15
N ALA A 260 -38.67 20.81 -31.10
CA ALA A 260 -38.83 19.42 -30.65
C ALA A 260 -39.34 18.50 -31.77
N SER A 261 -40.25 18.96 -32.63
CA SER A 261 -40.83 18.14 -33.72
C SER A 261 -39.78 17.73 -34.74
N LEU A 262 -38.85 18.63 -35.11
CA LEU A 262 -37.74 18.32 -36.00
C LEU A 262 -36.78 17.31 -35.35
N PHE A 263 -36.48 17.49 -34.05
CA PHE A 263 -35.64 16.54 -33.33
C PHE A 263 -36.23 15.13 -33.29
N ILE A 264 -37.52 15.01 -32.96
CA ILE A 264 -38.21 13.71 -32.99
C ILE A 264 -38.21 13.14 -34.41
N HIS A 265 -38.50 13.95 -35.42
CA HIS A 265 -38.47 13.50 -36.81
C HIS A 265 -37.11 12.89 -37.20
N ASP A 266 -36.02 13.58 -36.90
CA ASP A 266 -34.66 13.14 -37.24
C ASP A 266 -34.31 11.85 -36.48
N ALA A 267 -34.69 11.74 -35.20
CA ALA A 267 -34.52 10.50 -34.43
C ALA A 267 -35.27 9.30 -35.03
N PHE A 268 -36.45 9.50 -35.64
CA PHE A 268 -37.19 8.43 -36.31
C PHE A 268 -36.60 8.01 -37.66
N GLN A 269 -35.74 8.82 -38.27
CA GLN A 269 -35.00 8.41 -39.47
C GLN A 269 -33.90 7.38 -39.16
N ILE A 270 -33.44 7.34 -37.91
CA ILE A 270 -32.37 6.46 -37.47
C ILE A 270 -32.90 5.05 -37.22
N LYS A 271 -32.39 4.10 -38.01
CA LYS A 271 -32.79 2.69 -37.96
C LYS A 271 -31.78 1.87 -37.19
N ILE A 272 -32.16 1.47 -35.98
CA ILE A 272 -31.38 0.56 -35.14
C ILE A 272 -32.05 -0.82 -35.15
N ALA A 273 -31.36 -1.83 -35.64
CA ALA A 273 -31.85 -3.20 -35.61
C ALA A 273 -31.72 -3.79 -34.21
N THR A 274 -32.79 -4.38 -33.66
CA THR A 274 -32.79 -5.02 -32.33
C THR A 274 -31.67 -6.07 -32.20
N LYS A 275 -31.46 -6.88 -33.25
CA LYS A 275 -30.36 -7.86 -33.31
C LYS A 275 -28.97 -7.23 -33.14
N ARG A 276 -28.78 -5.98 -33.58
CA ARG A 276 -27.50 -5.28 -33.42
C ARG A 276 -27.29 -4.86 -31.97
N LEU A 277 -28.32 -4.32 -31.30
CA LEU A 277 -28.27 -4.02 -29.87
C LEU A 277 -27.99 -5.28 -29.04
N GLU A 278 -28.65 -6.39 -29.34
CA GLU A 278 -28.41 -7.69 -28.69
C GLU A 278 -26.97 -8.18 -28.90
N LYS A 279 -26.44 -8.03 -30.12
CA LYS A 279 -25.05 -8.39 -30.42
C LYS A 279 -24.08 -7.54 -29.59
N LEU A 280 -24.27 -6.22 -29.55
CA LEU A 280 -23.44 -5.30 -28.76
C LEU A 280 -23.54 -5.59 -27.26
N SER A 281 -24.71 -5.99 -26.75
CA SER A 281 -24.88 -6.43 -25.37
C SER A 281 -24.04 -7.68 -25.07
N LYS A 282 -24.04 -8.68 -25.96
CA LYS A 282 -23.18 -9.87 -25.80
C LYS A 282 -21.69 -9.54 -25.91
N GLU A 283 -21.31 -8.66 -26.83
CA GLU A 283 -19.94 -8.17 -26.97
C GLU A 283 -19.47 -7.50 -25.65
N TYR A 284 -20.29 -6.63 -25.07
CA TYR A 284 -20.03 -6.02 -23.76
C TYR A 284 -19.88 -7.05 -22.63
N GLN A 285 -20.77 -8.05 -22.55
CA GLN A 285 -20.70 -9.08 -21.50
C GLN A 285 -19.39 -9.88 -21.57
N VAL A 286 -18.91 -10.20 -22.78
CA VAL A 286 -17.63 -10.89 -22.97
C VAL A 286 -16.46 -10.00 -22.55
N GLU A 287 -16.48 -8.72 -22.92
CA GLU A 287 -15.43 -7.76 -22.55
C GLU A 287 -15.40 -7.48 -21.05
N ALA A 288 -16.56 -7.31 -20.42
CA ALA A 288 -16.70 -7.12 -18.99
C ALA A 288 -16.23 -8.36 -18.20
N ALA A 289 -16.60 -9.56 -18.63
CA ALA A 289 -16.13 -10.80 -18.01
C ALA A 289 -14.60 -10.96 -18.12
N ARG A 290 -14.04 -10.61 -19.28
CA ARG A 290 -12.58 -10.60 -19.49
C ARG A 290 -11.92 -9.58 -18.57
N ALA A 291 -12.40 -8.34 -18.54
CA ALA A 291 -11.86 -7.28 -17.69
C ALA A 291 -11.92 -7.66 -16.20
N ASN A 292 -13.00 -8.29 -15.75
CA ASN A 292 -13.12 -8.77 -14.37
C ASN A 292 -12.09 -9.89 -14.06
N SER A 293 -11.91 -10.85 -14.98
CA SER A 293 -10.90 -11.90 -14.82
C SER A 293 -9.47 -11.36 -14.79
N GLU A 294 -9.18 -10.33 -15.60
CA GLU A 294 -7.89 -9.65 -15.62
C GLU A 294 -7.66 -8.86 -14.32
N ALA A 295 -8.69 -8.18 -13.80
CA ALA A 295 -8.63 -7.47 -12.52
C ALA A 295 -8.38 -8.43 -11.34
N GLU A 296 -9.08 -9.57 -11.30
CA GLU A 296 -8.87 -10.62 -10.29
C GLU A 296 -7.44 -11.19 -10.35
N ALA A 297 -6.92 -11.44 -11.56
CA ALA A 297 -5.55 -11.90 -11.74
C ALA A 297 -4.52 -10.85 -11.26
N ILE A 298 -4.74 -9.56 -11.56
CA ILE A 298 -3.89 -8.46 -11.08
C ILE A 298 -3.92 -8.38 -9.55
N GLU A 299 -5.10 -8.51 -8.93
CA GLU A 299 -5.22 -8.54 -7.47
C GLU A 299 -4.51 -9.74 -6.84
N ALA A 300 -4.64 -10.93 -7.43
CA ALA A 300 -3.94 -12.13 -6.98
C ALA A 300 -2.42 -11.94 -7.05
N MET A 301 -1.90 -11.41 -8.17
CA MET A 301 -0.48 -11.07 -8.32
C MET A 301 -0.03 -10.03 -7.31
N ARG A 302 -0.84 -9.00 -7.02
CA ARG A 302 -0.53 -8.00 -5.98
C ARG A 302 -0.45 -8.62 -4.59
N ARG A 303 -1.36 -9.54 -4.24
CA ARG A 303 -1.33 -10.28 -2.97
C ARG A 303 -0.08 -11.16 -2.86
N GLN A 304 0.27 -11.87 -3.94
CA GLN A 304 1.47 -12.70 -4.00
C GLN A 304 2.75 -11.85 -3.87
N ASN A 305 2.87 -10.74 -4.59
CA ASN A 305 4.00 -9.83 -4.49
C ASN A 305 4.17 -9.26 -3.08
N LYS A 306 3.06 -8.93 -2.41
CA LYS A 306 3.09 -8.48 -1.01
C LYS A 306 3.60 -9.58 -0.08
N ALA A 307 3.12 -10.82 -0.24
CA ALA A 307 3.59 -11.95 0.56
C ALA A 307 5.08 -12.23 0.33
N LEU A 308 5.52 -12.23 -0.93
CA LEU A 308 6.91 -12.47 -1.30
C LEU A 308 7.83 -11.37 -0.74
N SER A 309 7.39 -10.10 -0.81
CA SER A 309 8.12 -8.97 -0.23
C SER A 309 8.31 -9.13 1.29
N GLU A 310 7.28 -9.60 2.01
CA GLU A 310 7.43 -9.87 3.45
C GLU A 310 8.39 -11.05 3.70
N THR A 311 8.35 -12.12 2.89
CA THR A 311 9.32 -13.23 3.04
C THR A 311 10.76 -12.79 2.78
N VAL A 312 10.99 -11.92 1.78
CA VAL A 312 12.31 -11.34 1.52
C VAL A 312 12.77 -10.52 2.72
N ARG A 313 11.90 -9.68 3.28
CA ARG A 313 12.21 -8.89 4.48
C ARG A 313 12.58 -9.77 5.67
N GLN A 314 11.88 -10.88 5.89
CA GLN A 314 12.19 -11.83 6.96
C GLN A 314 13.54 -12.53 6.73
N LEU A 315 13.83 -12.93 5.49
CA LEU A 315 15.11 -13.53 5.13
C LEU A 315 16.27 -12.55 5.29
N GLU A 316 16.09 -11.28 4.94
CA GLU A 316 17.09 -10.23 5.15
C GLU A 316 17.41 -10.06 6.64
N ILE A 317 16.39 -10.00 7.51
CA ILE A 317 16.57 -9.96 8.96
C ILE A 317 17.36 -11.19 9.42
N HIS A 318 16.95 -12.39 8.98
CA HIS A 318 17.63 -13.62 9.38
C HIS A 318 19.09 -13.67 8.93
N ILE A 319 19.40 -13.21 7.72
CA ILE A 319 20.78 -13.10 7.21
C ILE A 319 21.58 -12.12 8.06
N THR A 320 21.01 -10.98 8.46
CA THR A 320 21.71 -10.02 9.33
C THR A 320 22.03 -10.60 10.70
N ASP A 321 21.11 -11.35 11.30
CA ASP A 321 21.31 -12.01 12.59
C ASP A 321 22.37 -13.13 12.51
N LEU A 322 22.30 -13.97 11.47
CA LEU A 322 23.31 -15.00 11.20
C LEU A 322 24.71 -14.39 11.02
N ASN A 323 24.81 -13.30 10.26
CA ASN A 323 26.08 -12.60 10.06
C ASN A 323 26.64 -12.01 11.36
N LYS A 324 25.77 -11.53 12.26
CA LYS A 324 26.18 -11.08 13.59
C LYS A 324 26.73 -12.25 14.41
N GLY A 325 26.02 -13.36 14.48
CA GLY A 325 26.48 -14.56 15.19
C GLY A 325 27.79 -15.12 14.63
N HIS A 326 27.97 -15.14 13.31
CA HIS A 326 29.25 -15.53 12.69
C HIS A 326 30.41 -14.62 13.09
N LYS A 327 30.19 -13.30 13.18
CA LYS A 327 31.23 -12.36 13.65
C LYS A 327 31.60 -12.63 15.11
N GLU A 328 30.62 -12.87 15.97
CA GLU A 328 30.85 -13.20 17.37
C GLU A 328 31.70 -14.48 17.49
N VAL A 329 31.29 -15.57 16.83
CA VAL A 329 32.03 -16.85 16.83
C VAL A 329 33.45 -16.70 16.27
N ALA A 330 33.64 -15.92 15.20
CA ALA A 330 34.97 -15.65 14.65
C ALA A 330 35.86 -14.88 15.63
N THR A 331 35.28 -13.96 16.40
CA THR A 331 36.00 -13.18 17.43
C THR A 331 36.42 -14.10 18.58
N ASP A 332 35.51 -14.96 19.05
CA ASP A 332 35.79 -15.95 20.09
C ASP A 332 36.85 -16.95 19.64
N LEU A 333 36.81 -17.39 18.38
CA LEU A 333 37.82 -18.28 17.80
C LEU A 333 39.21 -17.63 17.75
N ILE A 334 39.29 -16.34 17.42
CA ILE A 334 40.57 -15.60 17.45
C ILE A 334 41.06 -15.49 18.90
N SER A 335 40.19 -15.12 19.84
CA SER A 335 40.54 -14.99 21.26
C SER A 335 41.06 -16.31 21.83
N THR A 336 40.34 -17.41 21.63
CA THR A 336 40.74 -18.74 22.08
C THR A 336 42.04 -19.21 21.42
N LYS A 337 42.27 -18.92 20.14
CA LYS A 337 43.57 -19.18 19.50
C LYS A 337 44.72 -18.37 20.12
N MET A 338 44.49 -17.10 20.47
CA MET A 338 45.49 -16.28 21.15
C MET A 338 45.80 -16.82 22.56
N GLU A 339 44.79 -17.26 23.30
CA GLU A 339 44.97 -17.92 24.61
C GLU A 339 45.77 -19.22 24.49
N ILE A 340 45.44 -20.06 23.50
CA ILE A 340 46.19 -21.30 23.23
C ILE A 340 47.67 -20.99 22.93
N ALA A 341 47.95 -19.98 22.10
CA ALA A 341 49.32 -19.56 21.82
C ALA A 341 50.05 -19.08 23.08
N ARG A 342 49.38 -18.27 23.92
CA ARG A 342 49.92 -17.83 25.21
C ARG A 342 50.26 -18.99 26.13
N PHE A 343 49.33 -19.94 26.30
CA PHE A 343 49.57 -21.11 27.14
C PHE A 343 50.66 -21.99 26.56
N HIS A 344 50.82 -22.05 25.23
CA HIS A 344 51.92 -22.79 24.60
C HIS A 344 53.27 -22.16 24.93
N ASP A 345 53.41 -20.84 24.75
CA ASP A 345 54.63 -20.09 25.10
C ASP A 345 54.98 -20.23 26.59
N GLU A 346 53.96 -20.15 27.46
CA GLU A 346 54.14 -20.34 28.90
C GLU A 346 54.55 -21.77 29.26
N ASN A 347 53.98 -22.79 28.60
CA ASN A 347 54.40 -24.17 28.78
C ASN A 347 55.85 -24.39 28.35
N ASP A 348 56.26 -23.82 27.22
CA ASP A 348 57.62 -23.91 26.71
C ASP A 348 58.61 -23.21 27.64
N ALA A 349 58.25 -22.03 28.18
CA ALA A 349 59.05 -21.33 29.18
C ALA A 349 59.19 -22.16 30.47
N LEU A 350 58.11 -22.75 30.97
CA LEU A 350 58.13 -23.63 32.14
C LEU A 350 58.94 -24.91 31.90
N ARG A 351 58.87 -25.49 30.69
CA ARG A 351 59.70 -26.63 30.29
C ARG A 351 61.18 -26.26 30.26
N GLN A 352 61.52 -25.08 29.72
CA GLN A 352 62.89 -24.58 29.72
C GLN A 352 63.41 -24.33 31.14
N GLN A 353 62.62 -23.68 32.00
CA GLN A 353 62.96 -23.50 33.41
C GLN A 353 63.17 -24.85 34.12
N SER A 354 62.30 -25.84 33.86
CA SER A 354 62.43 -27.18 34.44
C SER A 354 63.70 -27.88 33.96
N TYR A 355 64.07 -27.71 32.68
CA TYR A 355 65.33 -28.20 32.12
C TYR A 355 66.55 -27.53 32.78
N ASP A 356 66.56 -26.21 32.89
CA ASP A 356 67.67 -25.46 33.48
C ASP A 356 67.84 -25.78 34.97
N LEU A 357 66.73 -25.88 35.71
CA LEU A 357 66.73 -26.31 37.12
C LEU A 357 67.27 -27.73 37.29
N LYS A 358 66.87 -28.68 36.43
CA LYS A 358 67.43 -30.04 36.44
C LYS A 358 68.92 -30.04 36.17
N LYS A 359 69.36 -29.31 35.16
CA LYS A 359 70.78 -29.19 34.81
C LYS A 359 71.59 -28.59 35.95
N ALA A 360 71.10 -27.51 36.58
CA ALA A 360 71.74 -26.90 37.74
C ALA A 360 71.79 -27.86 38.95
N LEU A 361 70.74 -28.66 39.17
CA LEU A 361 70.73 -29.71 40.18
C LEU A 361 71.75 -30.81 39.92
N GLU A 362 71.99 -31.16 38.66
CA GLU A 362 73.02 -32.14 38.27
C GLU A 362 74.45 -31.58 38.39
N THR A 363 74.67 -30.29 38.12
CA THR A 363 76.01 -29.66 38.21
C THR A 363 76.35 -29.20 39.63
N MET A 364 75.36 -28.90 40.47
CA MET A 364 75.57 -28.42 41.85
C MET A 364 76.49 -29.32 42.69
N PRO A 365 76.32 -30.66 42.71
CA PRO A 365 77.19 -31.54 43.49
C PRO A 365 78.65 -31.44 43.07
N PHE A 366 78.91 -31.35 41.75
CA PHE A 366 80.26 -31.23 41.21
C PHE A 366 80.87 -29.85 41.53
N GLU A 367 80.11 -28.76 41.39
CA GLU A 367 80.57 -27.42 41.74
C GLU A 367 80.86 -27.27 43.24
N VAL A 368 80.01 -27.85 44.10
CA VAL A 368 80.21 -27.88 45.55
C VAL A 368 81.43 -28.73 45.92
N GLU A 369 81.59 -29.91 45.32
CA GLU A 369 82.76 -30.76 45.53
C GLU A 369 84.05 -30.04 45.11
N GLN A 370 84.05 -29.39 43.96
CA GLN A 370 85.18 -28.59 43.46
C GLN A 370 85.52 -27.45 44.43
N ARG A 371 84.52 -26.68 44.88
CA ARG A 371 84.70 -25.60 45.86
C ARG A 371 85.28 -26.09 47.18
N VAL A 372 84.77 -27.20 47.71
CA VAL A 372 85.28 -27.79 48.96
C VAL A 372 86.73 -28.24 48.77
N LYS A 373 87.07 -28.77 47.59
CA LYS A 373 88.44 -29.17 47.25
C LYS A 373 89.39 -27.98 47.21
N ASP A 374 89.00 -26.88 46.58
CA ASP A 374 89.77 -25.63 46.52
C ASP A 374 89.96 -25.04 47.94
N GLU A 375 88.91 -24.99 48.76
CA GLU A 375 89.00 -24.55 50.15
C GLU A 375 89.93 -25.45 50.99
N MET A 376 89.90 -26.76 50.74
CA MET A 376 90.74 -27.74 51.42
C MET A 376 92.22 -27.63 51.02
N GLU A 377 92.51 -27.28 49.76
CA GLU A 377 93.87 -27.02 49.27
C GLU A 377 94.45 -25.72 49.87
N ILE A 378 93.62 -24.68 50.01
CA ILE A 378 93.98 -23.44 50.71
C ILE A 378 94.25 -23.72 52.21
N LEU A 379 93.48 -24.59 52.84
CA LEU A 379 93.70 -25.00 54.24
C LEU A 379 94.98 -25.84 54.39
N ALA A 380 95.26 -26.75 53.46
CA ALA A 380 96.46 -27.57 53.47
C ALA A 380 97.74 -26.73 53.34
N THR A 381 97.75 -25.75 52.44
CA THR A 381 98.87 -24.82 52.27
C THR A 381 99.10 -23.95 53.51
N LYS A 382 98.03 -23.45 54.14
CA LYS A 382 98.14 -22.75 55.43
C LYS A 382 98.69 -23.63 56.56
N ASN A 383 98.25 -24.88 56.65
CA ASN A 383 98.76 -25.82 57.65
C ASN A 383 100.24 -26.16 57.44
N ALA A 384 100.67 -26.34 56.19
CA ALA A 384 102.09 -26.56 55.87
C ALA A 384 102.96 -25.39 56.31
N ALA A 385 102.53 -24.15 56.03
CA ALA A 385 103.25 -22.94 56.47
C ALA A 385 103.30 -22.79 58.01
N LEU A 386 102.25 -23.22 58.72
CA LEU A 386 102.22 -23.26 60.18
C LEU A 386 103.20 -24.29 60.75
N VAL A 387 103.29 -25.48 60.14
CA VAL A 387 104.26 -26.51 60.54
C VAL A 387 105.69 -26.04 60.34
N GLU A 388 106.00 -25.41 59.21
CA GLU A 388 107.33 -24.84 58.94
C GLU A 388 107.71 -23.74 59.94
N ARG A 389 106.74 -22.88 60.31
CA ARG A 389 106.93 -21.85 61.32
C ARG A 389 107.14 -22.43 62.72
N ASN A 390 106.45 -23.52 63.07
CA ASN A 390 106.64 -24.20 64.34
C ASN A 390 108.03 -24.86 64.43
N SER A 391 108.49 -25.51 63.36
CA SER A 391 109.84 -26.10 63.29
C SER A 391 110.93 -25.02 63.48
N SER A 392 110.79 -23.86 62.84
CA SER A 392 111.74 -22.75 63.00
C SER A 392 111.78 -22.18 64.42
N LEU A 393 110.66 -22.21 65.15
CA LEU A 393 110.61 -21.76 66.54
C LEU A 393 111.27 -22.79 67.49
N GLU A 394 111.12 -24.09 67.20
CA GLU A 394 111.82 -25.16 67.94
C GLU A 394 113.35 -25.06 67.74
N ASP A 395 113.84 -24.80 66.53
CA ASP A 395 115.26 -24.62 66.26
C ASP A 395 115.86 -23.40 67.00
N GLN A 396 115.09 -22.31 67.11
CA GLN A 396 115.50 -21.11 67.87
C GLN A 396 115.58 -21.38 69.37
N LEU A 397 114.67 -22.20 69.91
CA LEU A 397 114.71 -22.63 71.31
C LEU A 397 115.97 -23.44 71.61
N VAL A 398 116.30 -24.42 70.76
CA VAL A 398 117.51 -25.26 70.91
C VAL A 398 118.78 -24.42 70.83
N TYR A 399 118.83 -23.42 69.94
CA TYR A 399 119.96 -22.50 69.86
C TYR A 399 120.14 -21.66 71.13
N MET A 400 119.05 -21.11 71.67
CA MET A 400 119.08 -20.34 72.93
C MET A 400 119.49 -21.20 74.14
N GLU A 401 119.04 -22.46 74.21
CA GLU A 401 119.44 -23.39 75.29
C GLU A 401 120.95 -23.64 75.29
N ASN A 402 121.54 -23.89 74.11
CA ASN A 402 122.98 -24.10 73.98
C ASN A 402 123.79 -22.86 74.36
N MET A 403 123.30 -21.67 74.03
CA MET A 403 123.98 -20.41 74.35
C MET A 403 124.00 -20.12 75.87
N VAL A 404 122.93 -20.51 76.59
CA VAL A 404 122.86 -20.41 78.06
C VAL A 404 123.84 -21.38 78.73
N ILE A 405 124.01 -22.59 78.17
CA ILE A 405 124.99 -23.56 78.66
C ILE A 405 126.41 -23.01 78.52
N ASP A 406 126.76 -22.43 77.37
CA ASP A 406 128.10 -21.89 77.10
C ASP A 406 128.47 -20.71 78.03
N ILE A 407 127.49 -19.83 78.32
CA ILE A 407 127.68 -18.72 79.27
C ILE A 407 127.88 -19.24 80.70
N LYS A 408 127.18 -20.31 81.11
CA LYS A 408 127.37 -20.92 82.44
C LYS A 408 128.76 -21.51 82.62
N VAL A 409 129.31 -22.13 81.58
CA VAL A 409 130.68 -22.70 81.62
C VAL A 409 131.71 -21.57 81.74
N LYS A 410 131.62 -20.53 80.92
CA LYS A 410 132.53 -19.38 80.96
C LYS A 410 132.47 -18.60 82.29
N TYR A 411 131.28 -18.53 82.90
CA TYR A 411 131.11 -17.92 84.22
C TYR A 411 131.81 -18.75 85.31
N ALA A 412 131.71 -20.08 85.27
CA ALA A 412 132.37 -20.96 86.22
C ALA A 412 133.91 -20.87 86.15
N ASP A 413 134.49 -20.77 84.95
CA ASP A 413 135.94 -20.62 84.76
C ASP A 413 136.46 -19.27 85.29
N SER A 414 135.70 -18.19 85.07
CA SER A 414 136.06 -16.85 85.55
C SER A 414 135.98 -16.72 87.08
N GLU A 415 135.03 -17.40 87.73
CA GLU A 415 134.90 -17.41 89.19
C GLU A 415 136.08 -18.16 89.83
N ASN A 416 136.54 -19.24 89.20
CA ASN A 416 137.67 -20.06 89.65
C ASN A 416 139.00 -19.28 89.57
N GLU A 417 139.22 -18.53 88.48
CA GLU A 417 140.39 -17.63 88.36
C GLU A 417 140.41 -16.55 89.46
N ARG A 418 139.23 -16.00 89.81
CA ARG A 418 139.08 -15.01 90.87
C ARG A 418 139.44 -15.57 92.26
N GLU A 419 139.11 -16.83 92.52
CA GLU A 419 139.44 -17.53 93.77
C GLU A 419 140.96 -17.73 93.90
N THR A 420 141.63 -18.16 92.83
CA THR A 420 143.11 -18.29 92.78
C THR A 420 143.84 -16.95 92.95
N LEU A 421 143.32 -15.87 92.36
CA LEU A 421 143.90 -14.54 92.53
C LEU A 421 143.69 -13.98 93.95
N ARG A 422 142.56 -14.30 94.60
CA ARG A 422 142.34 -13.98 96.02
C ARG A 422 143.30 -14.72 96.95
N GLN A 423 143.60 -15.99 96.70
CA GLN A 423 144.58 -16.74 97.47
C GLN A 423 145.99 -16.13 97.35
N ARG A 424 146.43 -15.78 96.13
CA ARG A 424 147.72 -15.10 95.91
C ARG A 424 147.80 -13.71 96.55
N LEU A 425 146.70 -12.96 96.59
CA LEU A 425 146.62 -11.66 97.28
C LEU A 425 146.72 -11.82 98.81
N SER A 426 146.22 -12.92 99.37
CA SER A 426 146.30 -13.21 100.80
C SER A 426 147.74 -13.56 101.25
N GLU A 427 148.50 -14.27 100.41
CA GLU A 427 149.91 -14.62 100.68
C GLU A 427 150.83 -13.40 100.56
N LEU A 428 150.57 -12.49 99.62
CA LEU A 428 151.31 -11.22 99.47
C LEU A 428 151.06 -10.24 100.62
N LYS A 429 149.85 -10.22 101.20
CA LYS A 429 149.57 -9.41 102.40
C LYS A 429 150.28 -9.91 103.66
N ARG A 430 150.71 -11.18 103.71
CA ARG A 430 151.45 -11.77 104.85
C ARG A 430 152.96 -11.46 104.82
N LEU A 431 153.47 -10.88 103.73
CA LEU A 431 154.90 -10.64 103.50
C LEU A 431 155.33 -9.17 103.57
N MET A 432 154.42 -8.22 103.79
CA MET A 432 154.75 -6.78 103.92
C MET A 432 154.00 -6.06 105.05
N GLY A 433 153.84 -6.71 106.21
CA GLY A 433 153.34 -6.10 107.44
C GLY A 433 153.45 -7.03 108.63
#